data_AF-A0A6J2YBK8-F1
#
_entry.id   AF-A0A6J2YBK8-F1
#
_cell.length_a   1.000
_cell.length_b   1.000
_cell.length_c   1.000
_cell.angle_alpha   90.00
_cell.angle_beta   90.00
_cell.angle_gamma   90.00
#
_symmetry.space_group_name_H-M   'P 1'
#
loop_
_entity.id
_entity.type
_entity.pdbx_description
1 polymer ?
#
loop_
_entity_poly.entity_id
_entity_poly.type
_entity_poly.pdbx_seq_one_letter_code
_entity_poly.pdbx_strand_id
1 'polypeptide(L)'
;MAISAQKSFSFLAVLGQCLLIFPIDGVKGKNYSFVRFSWSSIRTIASVSFTFMTGVFVLLFFNYLVHQQDKFVYSSGFVYLLTVFLYEVYFINIAKTWKYFLKQWAEVDSNMQAYPIVENYQKKMKIVATLFIVFGVGEHIFYMISQKLFRPNMSFEESLDLYFQATFNYIFFVIPYHRYIAYVLQILNWICTLVWSFADIYLIVMSIPLSFHIRQIERKLAMLIRYQIKEEYQWQNIREHFIKICDVCECTEKYVTHILVISFGNKLFVVIYQLLEFIKIYENGKYYNSDSSLVQRLYFILSFIIILSRLVIVTWFAASIDSESQEVTKRLFSVPSDIYNVEVDRFVLNMTVSPPALSGLKMFKVTKSLILKIATSVIVYELVVIKFQNYKKG
;
A
#
# COMPACT_ATOMS: atom_id res chain seq x y z
N MET A 1 -13.12 -20.66 18.72
CA MET A 1 -14.06 -20.18 17.68
C MET A 1 -13.24 -19.50 16.60
N ALA A 2 -13.15 -20.09 15.42
CA ALA A 2 -12.43 -19.47 14.30
C ALA A 2 -13.11 -18.17 13.93
N ILE A 3 -12.29 -17.13 13.75
CA ILE A 3 -12.83 -15.84 13.38
C ILE A 3 -12.94 -15.83 11.86
N SER A 4 -14.16 -15.78 11.35
CA SER A 4 -14.45 -15.75 9.91
C SER A 4 -13.61 -14.67 9.20
N ALA A 5 -12.95 -15.03 8.09
CA ALA A 5 -12.27 -14.13 7.16
C ALA A 5 -13.06 -12.84 6.87
N GLN A 6 -14.38 -12.95 6.70
CA GLN A 6 -15.20 -11.75 6.49
C GLN A 6 -15.12 -10.79 7.67
N LYS A 7 -15.16 -11.29 8.90
CA LYS A 7 -15.04 -10.46 10.10
C LYS A 7 -13.66 -9.81 10.15
N SER A 8 -12.61 -10.54 9.74
CA SER A 8 -11.23 -10.03 9.62
C SER A 8 -11.12 -8.84 8.68
N PHE A 9 -11.71 -8.94 7.47
CA PHE A 9 -11.58 -7.91 6.44
C PHE A 9 -12.73 -6.89 6.38
N SER A 10 -13.79 -7.07 7.18
CA SER A 10 -14.97 -6.19 7.17
C SER A 10 -14.64 -4.71 7.40
N PHE A 11 -13.70 -4.42 8.30
CA PHE A 11 -13.31 -3.03 8.58
C PHE A 11 -12.63 -2.37 7.37
N LEU A 12 -11.83 -3.13 6.61
CA LEU A 12 -11.16 -2.65 5.41
C LEU A 12 -12.19 -2.32 4.32
N ALA A 13 -13.17 -3.20 4.14
CA ALA A 13 -14.26 -2.95 3.20
C ALA A 13 -15.12 -1.74 3.59
N VAL A 14 -15.44 -1.57 4.88
CA VAL A 14 -16.16 -0.38 5.37
C VAL A 14 -15.34 0.90 5.13
N LEU A 15 -14.04 0.86 5.40
CA LEU A 15 -13.15 1.99 5.13
C LEU A 15 -13.14 2.34 3.64
N GLY A 16 -13.02 1.35 2.76
CA GLY A 16 -13.07 1.56 1.31
C GLY A 16 -14.43 2.08 0.80
N GLN A 17 -15.53 1.73 1.47
CA GLN A 17 -16.86 2.29 1.17
C GLN A 17 -16.95 3.78 1.52
N CYS A 18 -16.37 4.21 2.65
CA CYS A 18 -16.32 5.62 3.03
C CYS A 18 -15.52 6.47 2.02
N LEU A 19 -14.59 5.84 1.31
CA LEU A 19 -13.74 6.47 0.30
C LEU A 19 -14.27 6.33 -1.13
N LEU A 20 -15.47 5.77 -1.32
CA LEU A 20 -16.08 5.54 -2.64
C LEU A 20 -15.25 4.66 -3.58
N ILE A 21 -14.41 3.76 -3.07
CA ILE A 21 -13.55 2.88 -3.91
C ILE A 21 -13.92 1.39 -3.82
N PHE A 22 -14.74 1.00 -2.83
CA PHE A 22 -15.07 -0.40 -2.57
C PHE A 22 -16.59 -0.67 -2.56
N PRO A 23 -17.26 -0.65 -3.73
CA PRO A 23 -18.72 -0.71 -3.82
C PRO A 23 -19.26 -2.14 -3.72
N ILE A 24 -19.20 -2.71 -2.52
CA ILE A 24 -19.82 -4.00 -2.19
C ILE A 24 -20.92 -3.84 -1.15
N ASP A 25 -21.95 -4.68 -1.21
CA ASP A 25 -23.01 -4.75 -0.21
C ASP A 25 -22.81 -5.95 0.73
N GLY A 26 -23.47 -5.93 1.89
CA GLY A 26 -23.45 -7.06 2.84
C GLY A 26 -22.17 -7.22 3.67
N VAL A 27 -21.33 -6.18 3.78
CA VAL A 27 -20.03 -6.22 4.49
C VAL A 27 -20.15 -6.62 5.96
N LYS A 28 -21.20 -6.17 6.65
CA LYS A 28 -21.48 -6.52 8.07
C LYS A 28 -22.21 -7.86 8.24
N GLY A 29 -22.42 -8.62 7.17
CA GLY A 29 -23.02 -9.94 7.22
C GLY A 29 -22.20 -10.93 8.06
N LYS A 30 -22.81 -12.04 8.46
CA LYS A 30 -22.13 -13.07 9.27
C LYS A 30 -21.11 -13.89 8.46
N ASN A 31 -21.42 -14.17 7.19
CA ASN A 31 -20.64 -15.01 6.28
C ASN A 31 -20.50 -14.40 4.87
N TYR A 32 -19.46 -14.83 4.14
CA TYR A 32 -19.12 -14.29 2.81
C TYR A 32 -20.28 -14.39 1.79
N SER A 33 -21.27 -15.25 2.04
CA SER A 33 -22.48 -15.40 1.21
C SER A 33 -23.31 -14.12 1.10
N PHE A 34 -23.28 -13.25 2.11
CA PHE A 34 -23.99 -11.97 2.14
C PHE A 34 -23.32 -10.90 1.28
N VAL A 35 -22.02 -11.07 0.98
CA VAL A 35 -21.27 -10.10 0.18
C VAL A 35 -21.70 -10.19 -1.28
N ARG A 36 -22.10 -9.06 -1.85
CA ARG A 36 -22.56 -8.96 -3.24
C ARG A 36 -22.04 -7.68 -3.88
N PHE A 37 -21.70 -7.77 -5.16
CA PHE A 37 -21.41 -6.62 -6.01
C PHE A 37 -22.58 -6.49 -7.01
N SER A 38 -23.05 -5.26 -7.24
CA SER A 38 -24.06 -4.97 -8.26
C SER A 38 -23.75 -3.66 -8.97
N TRP A 39 -23.78 -3.66 -10.30
CA TRP A 39 -23.61 -2.45 -11.11
C TRP A 39 -24.74 -1.42 -10.91
N SER A 40 -25.94 -1.88 -10.57
CA SER A 40 -27.10 -1.01 -10.32
C SER A 40 -27.14 -0.42 -8.91
N SER A 41 -26.20 -0.78 -8.03
CA SER A 41 -26.15 -0.24 -6.67
C SER A 41 -25.70 1.22 -6.68
N ILE A 42 -26.34 2.06 -5.86
CA ILE A 42 -25.97 3.49 -5.72
C ILE A 42 -24.51 3.67 -5.32
N ARG A 43 -23.95 2.74 -4.56
CA ARG A 43 -22.53 2.73 -4.18
C ARG A 43 -21.63 2.59 -5.41
N THR A 44 -21.97 1.67 -6.30
CA THR A 44 -21.21 1.44 -7.53
C THR A 44 -21.29 2.62 -8.47
N ILE A 45 -22.48 3.21 -8.62
CA ILE A 45 -22.67 4.42 -9.43
C ILE A 45 -21.82 5.57 -8.85
N ALA A 46 -21.86 5.79 -7.53
CA ALA A 46 -21.06 6.81 -6.87
C ALA A 46 -19.54 6.58 -7.06
N SER A 47 -19.07 5.34 -6.87
CA SER A 47 -17.67 4.97 -7.11
C SER A 47 -17.24 5.22 -8.54
N VAL A 48 -18.02 4.77 -9.53
CA VAL A 48 -17.70 4.94 -10.96
C VAL A 48 -17.72 6.41 -11.35
N SER A 49 -18.69 7.20 -10.86
CA SER A 49 -18.72 8.65 -11.11
C SER A 49 -17.53 9.37 -10.50
N PHE A 50 -17.12 8.99 -9.29
CA PHE A 50 -15.93 9.55 -8.65
C PHE A 50 -14.66 9.21 -9.45
N THR A 51 -14.50 7.94 -9.88
CA THR A 51 -13.39 7.51 -10.73
C THR A 51 -13.37 8.16 -12.10
N PHE A 52 -14.53 8.40 -12.69
CA PHE A 52 -14.62 9.14 -13.95
C PHE A 52 -14.12 10.58 -13.77
N MET A 53 -14.54 11.26 -12.69
CA MET A 53 -14.12 12.61 -12.38
C MET A 53 -12.61 12.71 -12.10
N THR A 54 -12.03 11.79 -11.33
CA THR A 54 -10.58 11.75 -11.11
C THR A 54 -9.83 11.50 -12.43
N GLY A 55 -10.37 10.66 -13.32
CA GLY A 55 -9.86 10.49 -14.69
C GLY A 55 -9.87 11.79 -15.50
N VAL A 56 -10.95 12.58 -15.43
CA VAL A 56 -11.00 13.91 -16.05
C VAL A 56 -9.95 14.84 -15.46
N PHE A 57 -9.74 14.82 -14.14
CA PHE A 57 -8.69 15.63 -13.50
C PHE A 57 -7.29 15.23 -13.96
N VAL A 58 -7.01 13.94 -14.15
CA VAL A 58 -5.74 13.47 -14.72
C VAL A 58 -5.52 14.04 -16.12
N LEU A 59 -6.57 14.04 -16.97
CA LEU A 59 -6.49 14.62 -18.32
C LEU A 59 -6.27 16.14 -18.30
N LEU A 60 -6.96 16.87 -17.42
CA LEU A 60 -6.77 18.31 -17.26
C LEU A 60 -5.35 18.63 -16.75
N PHE A 61 -4.84 17.85 -15.81
CA PHE A 61 -3.48 18.00 -15.32
C PHE A 61 -2.45 17.68 -16.41
N PHE A 62 -2.68 16.66 -17.22
CA PHE A 62 -1.83 16.38 -18.38
C PHE A 62 -1.83 17.55 -19.39
N ASN A 63 -3.00 18.11 -19.71
CA ASN A 63 -3.10 19.29 -20.56
C ASN A 63 -2.30 20.47 -19.98
N TYR A 64 -2.49 20.74 -18.68
CA TYR A 64 -1.74 21.77 -17.97
C TYR A 64 -0.22 21.53 -18.08
N LEU A 65 0.26 20.31 -17.84
CA LEU A 65 1.68 19.94 -17.93
C LEU A 65 2.28 20.21 -19.31
N VAL A 66 1.55 19.91 -20.39
CA VAL A 66 2.03 20.12 -21.76
C VAL A 66 2.27 21.61 -22.05
N HIS A 67 1.49 22.49 -21.42
CA HIS A 67 1.59 23.94 -21.57
C HIS A 67 2.61 24.60 -20.63
N GLN A 68 3.21 23.88 -19.68
CA GLN A 68 4.23 24.43 -18.79
C GLN A 68 5.64 24.27 -19.36
N GLN A 69 6.48 25.30 -19.20
CA GLN A 69 7.89 25.22 -19.55
C GLN A 69 8.64 24.25 -18.61
N ASP A 70 8.39 24.34 -17.30
CA ASP A 70 9.00 23.50 -16.28
C ASP A 70 8.16 22.24 -15.97
N LYS A 71 8.09 21.32 -16.94
CA LYS A 71 7.31 20.07 -16.83
C LYS A 71 7.65 19.24 -15.59
N PHE A 72 8.92 19.26 -15.17
CA PHE A 72 9.39 18.47 -14.03
C PHE A 72 8.73 18.89 -12.71
N VAL A 73 8.57 20.20 -12.45
CA VAL A 73 8.02 20.72 -11.18
C VAL A 73 6.60 20.22 -10.95
N TYR A 74 5.79 20.21 -12.00
CA TYR A 74 4.39 19.82 -11.92
C TYR A 74 4.16 18.31 -12.07
N SER A 75 5.19 17.54 -12.45
CA SER A 75 5.07 16.10 -12.69
C SER A 75 4.64 15.33 -11.44
N SER A 76 4.98 15.82 -10.24
CA SER A 76 4.60 15.19 -8.97
C SER A 76 3.09 15.18 -8.73
N GLY A 77 2.40 16.29 -8.98
CA GLY A 77 0.95 16.40 -8.86
C GLY A 77 0.22 15.50 -9.86
N PHE A 78 0.71 15.43 -11.10
CA PHE A 78 0.17 14.52 -12.11
C PHE A 78 0.35 13.05 -11.75
N VAL A 79 1.56 12.64 -11.36
CA VAL A 79 1.84 11.26 -10.96
C VAL A 79 1.00 10.87 -9.75
N TYR A 80 0.79 11.78 -8.80
CA TYR A 80 -0.11 11.56 -7.67
C TYR A 80 -1.56 11.30 -8.11
N LEU A 81 -2.17 12.17 -8.92
CA LEU A 81 -3.54 11.98 -9.39
C LEU A 81 -3.70 10.73 -10.25
N LEU A 82 -2.74 10.45 -11.15
CA LEU A 82 -2.72 9.25 -11.96
C LEU A 82 -2.67 7.99 -11.07
N THR A 83 -1.85 8.01 -10.03
CA THR A 83 -1.75 6.90 -9.05
C THR A 83 -3.09 6.65 -8.36
N VAL A 84 -3.75 7.72 -7.89
CA VAL A 84 -5.06 7.62 -7.23
C VAL A 84 -6.12 7.07 -8.18
N PHE A 85 -6.22 7.61 -9.40
CA PHE A 85 -7.13 7.12 -10.43
C PHE A 85 -6.94 5.62 -10.68
N LEU A 86 -5.69 5.16 -10.83
CA LEU A 86 -5.41 3.74 -11.02
C LEU A 86 -5.86 2.90 -9.82
N TYR A 87 -5.62 3.36 -8.58
CA TYR A 87 -6.10 2.65 -7.39
C TYR A 87 -7.61 2.50 -7.39
N GLU A 88 -8.36 3.55 -7.71
CA GLU A 88 -9.83 3.51 -7.77
C GLU A 88 -10.32 2.47 -8.78
N VAL A 89 -9.73 2.47 -9.99
CA VAL A 89 -10.04 1.48 -11.03
C VAL A 89 -9.80 0.05 -10.54
N TYR A 90 -8.64 -0.20 -9.91
CA TYR A 90 -8.31 -1.54 -9.40
C TYR A 90 -9.18 -1.97 -8.22
N PHE A 91 -9.53 -1.06 -7.31
CA PHE A 91 -10.41 -1.38 -6.19
C PHE A 91 -11.85 -1.70 -6.63
N ILE A 92 -12.38 -0.98 -7.62
CA ILE A 92 -13.65 -1.34 -8.25
C ILE A 92 -13.55 -2.72 -8.92
N ASN A 93 -12.43 -3.03 -9.57
CA ASN A 93 -12.23 -4.36 -10.16
C ASN A 93 -12.17 -5.47 -9.11
N ILE A 94 -11.46 -5.24 -8.00
CA ILE A 94 -11.39 -6.17 -6.86
C ILE A 94 -12.78 -6.38 -6.23
N ALA A 95 -13.58 -5.32 -6.10
CA ALA A 95 -14.92 -5.40 -5.53
C ALA A 95 -15.81 -6.44 -6.24
N LYS A 96 -15.68 -6.60 -7.55
CA LYS A 96 -16.44 -7.57 -8.36
C LYS A 96 -16.22 -9.02 -7.94
N THR A 97 -14.97 -9.36 -7.60
CA THR A 97 -14.55 -10.73 -7.28
C THR A 97 -14.29 -10.94 -5.79
N TRP A 98 -14.52 -9.91 -4.97
CA TRP A 98 -14.26 -9.93 -3.53
C TRP A 98 -14.94 -11.08 -2.77
N LYS A 99 -16.16 -11.46 -3.18
CA LYS A 99 -16.85 -12.63 -2.59
C LYS A 99 -16.05 -13.92 -2.77
N TYR A 100 -15.46 -14.11 -3.95
CA TYR A 100 -14.64 -15.28 -4.24
C TYR A 100 -13.38 -15.28 -3.37
N PHE A 101 -12.71 -14.13 -3.26
CA PHE A 101 -11.57 -13.95 -2.36
C PHE A 101 -11.90 -14.35 -0.91
N LEU A 102 -13.01 -13.84 -0.36
CA LEU A 102 -13.44 -14.17 1.01
C LEU A 102 -13.77 -15.66 1.19
N LYS A 103 -14.30 -16.31 0.15
CA LYS A 103 -14.59 -17.75 0.18
C LYS A 103 -13.30 -18.57 0.35
N GLN A 104 -12.27 -18.25 -0.43
CA GLN A 104 -10.96 -18.94 -0.37
C GLN A 104 -10.31 -18.78 1.01
N TRP A 105 -10.36 -17.57 1.56
CA TRP A 105 -9.86 -17.30 2.91
C TRP A 105 -10.64 -18.01 4.01
N ALA A 106 -11.98 -18.08 3.90
CA ALA A 106 -12.80 -18.78 4.88
C ALA A 106 -12.49 -20.28 4.95
N GLU A 107 -12.10 -20.89 3.82
CA GLU A 107 -11.68 -22.28 3.76
C GLU A 107 -10.36 -22.50 4.53
N VAL A 108 -9.34 -21.66 4.31
CA VAL A 108 -8.07 -21.74 5.06
C VAL A 108 -8.28 -21.48 6.55
N ASP A 109 -9.07 -20.47 6.93
CA ASP A 109 -9.42 -20.21 8.33
C ASP A 109 -10.06 -21.43 9.01
N SER A 110 -10.83 -22.23 8.27
CA SER A 110 -11.47 -23.45 8.77
C SER A 110 -10.49 -24.61 8.97
N ASN A 111 -9.49 -24.74 8.10
CA ASN A 111 -8.44 -25.77 8.22
C ASN A 111 -7.44 -25.42 9.33
N MET A 112 -7.19 -24.13 9.54
CA MET A 112 -6.18 -23.66 10.51
C MET A 112 -6.70 -23.57 11.96
N GLN A 113 -7.96 -23.95 12.23
CA GLN A 113 -8.56 -23.85 13.58
C GLN A 113 -7.84 -24.68 14.64
N ALA A 114 -7.26 -25.82 14.24
CA ALA A 114 -6.57 -26.74 15.13
C ALA A 114 -5.16 -26.25 15.53
N TYR A 115 -4.66 -25.18 14.91
CA TYR A 115 -3.34 -24.64 15.19
C TYR A 115 -3.38 -23.66 16.36
N PRO A 116 -2.35 -23.63 17.22
CA PRO A 116 -2.31 -22.72 18.36
C PRO A 116 -2.39 -21.25 17.89
N ILE A 117 -3.34 -20.51 18.47
CA ILE A 117 -3.52 -19.07 18.21
C ILE A 117 -2.88 -18.31 19.37
N VAL A 118 -1.68 -17.78 19.15
CA VAL A 118 -0.98 -16.96 20.15
C VAL A 118 -1.17 -15.46 19.89
N GLU A 119 -1.44 -15.08 18.63
CA GLU A 119 -1.48 -13.68 18.21
C GLU A 119 -2.86 -13.31 17.65
N ASN A 120 -3.39 -12.16 18.06
CA ASN A 120 -4.61 -11.61 17.48
C ASN A 120 -4.27 -10.75 16.25
N TYR A 121 -4.12 -11.41 15.10
CA TYR A 121 -3.77 -10.73 13.85
C TYR A 121 -4.81 -9.68 13.43
N GLN A 122 -6.10 -9.85 13.78
CA GLN A 122 -7.15 -8.86 13.49
C GLN A 122 -6.96 -7.55 14.26
N LYS A 123 -6.63 -7.64 15.55
CA LYS A 123 -6.30 -6.46 16.36
C LYS A 123 -5.09 -5.75 15.76
N LYS A 124 -4.07 -6.50 15.35
CA LYS A 124 -2.88 -5.96 14.67
C LYS A 124 -3.25 -5.23 13.37
N MET A 125 -4.06 -5.84 12.50
CA MET A 125 -4.53 -5.22 11.26
C MET A 125 -5.25 -3.89 11.52
N LYS A 126 -6.18 -3.87 12.49
CA LYS A 126 -6.92 -2.65 12.83
C LYS A 126 -6.01 -1.55 13.40
N ILE A 127 -5.09 -1.89 14.30
CA ILE A 127 -4.15 -0.92 14.87
C ILE A 127 -3.29 -0.31 13.76
N VAL A 128 -2.70 -1.13 12.89
CA VAL A 128 -1.84 -0.63 11.82
C VAL A 128 -2.64 0.23 10.84
N ALA A 129 -3.85 -0.19 10.46
CA ALA A 129 -4.73 0.61 9.61
C ALA A 129 -5.06 1.98 10.24
N THR A 130 -5.45 2.00 11.51
CA THR A 130 -5.74 3.26 12.23
C THR A 130 -4.52 4.18 12.27
N LEU A 131 -3.33 3.65 12.57
CA LEU A 131 -2.10 4.44 12.59
C LEU A 131 -1.81 5.06 11.21
N PHE A 132 -1.93 4.30 10.13
CA PHE A 132 -1.70 4.80 8.77
C PHE A 132 -2.67 5.93 8.38
N ILE A 133 -3.95 5.82 8.77
CA ILE A 133 -4.92 6.90 8.54
C ILE A 133 -4.54 8.14 9.33
N VAL A 134 -4.24 8.00 10.63
CA VAL A 134 -3.88 9.14 11.49
C VAL A 134 -2.63 9.84 10.97
N PHE A 135 -1.59 9.08 10.60
CA PHE A 135 -0.38 9.65 10.00
C PHE A 135 -0.66 10.31 8.64
N GLY A 136 -1.48 9.71 7.78
CA GLY A 136 -1.82 10.30 6.48
C GLY A 136 -2.65 11.58 6.58
N VAL A 137 -3.60 11.64 7.52
CA VAL A 137 -4.34 12.87 7.81
C VAL A 137 -3.41 13.94 8.38
N GLY A 138 -2.57 13.58 9.35
CA GLY A 138 -1.61 14.51 9.95
C GLY A 138 -0.62 15.09 8.93
N GLU A 139 -0.11 14.26 8.02
CA GLU A 139 0.75 14.69 6.91
C GLU A 139 0.03 15.70 6.01
N HIS A 140 -1.21 15.42 5.60
CA HIS A 140 -1.97 16.32 4.73
C HIS A 140 -2.24 17.67 5.40
N ILE A 141 -2.62 17.68 6.69
CA ILE A 141 -2.78 18.91 7.47
C ILE A 141 -1.46 19.69 7.48
N PHE A 142 -0.36 19.01 7.73
CA PHE A 142 0.95 19.64 7.81
C PHE A 142 1.41 20.21 6.45
N TYR A 143 1.09 19.53 5.35
CA TYR A 143 1.28 20.04 3.99
C TYR A 143 0.52 21.35 3.78
N MET A 144 -0.78 21.39 4.10
CA MET A 144 -1.58 22.61 3.94
C MET A 144 -0.99 23.78 4.73
N ILE A 145 -0.59 23.53 5.99
CA ILE A 145 0.07 24.54 6.83
C ILE A 145 1.38 25.02 6.19
N SER A 146 2.21 24.11 5.66
CA SER A 146 3.48 24.46 5.01
C SER A 146 3.30 25.29 3.73
N GLN A 147 2.17 25.12 3.03
CA GLN A 147 1.85 25.90 1.83
C GLN A 147 1.36 27.31 2.16
N LYS A 148 1.63 27.78 3.38
CA LYS A 148 1.27 29.11 3.88
C LYS A 148 -0.24 29.34 3.78
N LEU A 149 -1.04 28.33 4.14
CA LEU A 149 -2.49 28.51 4.35
C LEU A 149 -2.79 29.66 5.33
N PHE A 150 -1.87 29.92 6.27
CA PHE A 150 -1.93 31.03 7.21
C PHE A 150 -0.77 31.99 6.94
N ARG A 151 -1.00 33.06 6.17
CA ARG A 151 0.00 34.12 5.96
C ARG A 151 -0.20 35.23 7.00
N PRO A 152 0.87 35.67 7.70
CA PRO A 152 0.75 36.64 8.79
C PRO A 152 0.26 38.03 8.35
N ASN A 153 0.38 38.37 7.07
CA ASN A 153 0.05 39.70 6.51
C ASN A 153 -1.17 39.69 5.57
N MET A 154 -1.97 38.63 5.57
CA MET A 154 -3.19 38.52 4.75
C MET A 154 -4.34 38.00 5.58
N SER A 155 -5.56 38.31 5.16
CA SER A 155 -6.73 37.64 5.74
C SER A 155 -6.67 36.13 5.46
N PHE A 156 -7.37 35.36 6.30
CA PHE A 156 -7.47 33.90 6.10
C PHE A 156 -8.11 33.56 4.75
N GLU A 157 -9.10 34.35 4.31
CA GLU A 157 -9.78 34.14 3.04
C GLU A 157 -8.86 34.37 1.83
N GLU A 158 -8.07 35.44 1.84
CA GLU A 158 -7.09 35.71 0.77
C GLU A 158 -6.00 34.62 0.73
N SER A 159 -5.54 34.17 1.91
CA SER A 159 -4.56 33.08 2.00
C SER A 159 -5.12 31.76 1.47
N LEU A 160 -6.38 31.46 1.76
CA LEU A 160 -7.12 30.31 1.25
C LEU A 160 -7.27 30.34 -0.27
N ASP A 161 -7.66 31.48 -0.83
CA ASP A 161 -7.86 31.62 -2.28
C ASP A 161 -6.55 31.40 -3.04
N LEU A 162 -5.44 31.96 -2.54
CA LEU A 162 -4.11 31.73 -3.10
C LEU A 162 -3.69 30.25 -2.99
N TYR A 163 -3.97 29.60 -1.86
CA TYR A 163 -3.71 28.18 -1.67
C TYR A 163 -4.50 27.33 -2.69
N PHE A 164 -5.78 27.64 -2.89
CA PHE A 164 -6.62 26.93 -3.84
C PHE A 164 -6.18 27.13 -5.29
N GLN A 165 -5.84 28.36 -5.68
CA GLN A 165 -5.32 28.64 -7.02
C GLN A 165 -4.00 27.92 -7.29
N ALA A 166 -3.10 27.86 -6.30
CA ALA A 166 -1.85 27.14 -6.44
C ALA A 166 -2.04 25.61 -6.51
N THR A 167 -2.91 25.06 -5.65
CA THR A 167 -3.13 23.61 -5.54
C THR A 167 -3.91 23.05 -6.73
N PHE A 168 -4.87 23.80 -7.25
CA PHE A 168 -5.75 23.39 -8.36
C PHE A 168 -5.49 24.17 -9.65
N ASN A 169 -4.25 24.63 -9.84
CA ASN A 169 -3.82 25.38 -11.02
C ASN A 169 -4.21 24.70 -12.35
N TYR A 170 -4.14 23.37 -12.41
CA TYR A 170 -4.52 22.59 -13.58
C TYR A 170 -6.01 22.68 -13.95
N ILE A 171 -6.88 22.97 -12.98
CA ILE A 171 -8.31 23.18 -13.20
C ILE A 171 -8.56 24.64 -13.56
N PHE A 172 -8.00 25.56 -12.78
CA PHE A 172 -8.17 27.00 -12.99
C PHE A 172 -7.41 27.54 -14.21
N PHE A 173 -6.58 26.71 -14.84
CA PHE A 173 -6.03 26.96 -16.17
C PHE A 173 -7.10 26.90 -17.28
N VAL A 174 -8.15 26.08 -17.08
CA VAL A 174 -9.21 25.86 -18.08
C VAL A 174 -10.49 26.63 -17.75
N ILE A 175 -10.80 26.78 -16.46
CA ILE A 175 -12.00 27.49 -16.00
C ILE A 175 -11.62 28.69 -15.11
N PRO A 176 -12.40 29.78 -15.09
CA PRO A 176 -12.14 30.89 -14.19
C PRO A 176 -12.24 30.45 -12.72
N TYR A 177 -11.43 31.08 -11.87
CA TYR A 177 -11.43 30.80 -10.44
C TYR A 177 -12.81 31.07 -9.82
N HIS A 178 -13.30 30.11 -9.06
CA HIS A 178 -14.53 30.25 -8.28
C HIS A 178 -14.39 29.53 -6.93
N ARG A 179 -14.60 30.26 -5.83
CA ARG A 179 -14.32 29.78 -4.47
C ARG A 179 -15.11 28.53 -4.10
N TYR A 180 -16.38 28.45 -4.49
CA TYR A 180 -17.21 27.25 -4.23
C TYR A 180 -16.69 26.00 -4.94
N ILE A 181 -16.17 26.14 -6.17
CA ILE A 181 -15.55 25.03 -6.90
C ILE A 181 -14.29 24.61 -6.15
N ALA A 182 -13.48 25.55 -5.68
CA ALA A 182 -12.28 25.27 -4.91
C ALA A 182 -12.56 24.46 -3.62
N TYR A 183 -13.63 24.77 -2.88
CA TYR A 183 -14.02 23.99 -1.70
C TYR A 183 -14.39 22.55 -2.07
N VAL A 184 -15.14 22.35 -3.16
CA VAL A 184 -15.48 21.01 -3.64
C VAL A 184 -14.21 20.25 -4.03
N LEU A 185 -13.30 20.88 -4.77
CA LEU A 185 -12.00 20.29 -5.14
C LEU A 185 -11.16 19.92 -3.92
N GLN A 186 -11.19 20.73 -2.87
CA GLN A 186 -10.49 20.41 -1.62
C GLN A 186 -11.05 19.16 -0.95
N ILE A 187 -12.37 18.99 -0.91
CA ILE A 187 -13.00 17.77 -0.36
C ILE A 187 -12.59 16.55 -1.19
N LEU A 188 -12.60 16.67 -2.51
CA LEU A 188 -12.17 15.58 -3.40
C LEU A 188 -10.69 15.25 -3.20
N ASN A 189 -9.82 16.25 -3.04
CA ASN A 189 -8.40 16.07 -2.77
C ASN A 189 -8.14 15.34 -1.44
N TRP A 190 -8.95 15.63 -0.41
CA TRP A 190 -8.92 14.88 0.85
C TRP A 190 -9.29 13.40 0.64
N ILE A 191 -10.33 13.11 -0.13
CA ILE A 191 -10.71 11.73 -0.47
C ILE A 191 -9.57 11.06 -1.23
N CYS A 192 -8.99 11.70 -2.25
CA CYS A 192 -7.84 11.18 -3.00
C CYS A 192 -6.64 10.86 -2.09
N THR A 193 -6.34 11.71 -1.11
CA THR A 193 -5.25 11.50 -0.14
C THR A 193 -5.51 10.28 0.75
N LEU A 194 -6.77 10.08 1.14
CA LEU A 194 -7.18 8.92 1.90
C LEU A 194 -7.17 7.64 1.05
N VAL A 195 -7.55 7.70 -0.23
CA VAL A 195 -7.44 6.57 -1.18
C VAL A 195 -5.99 6.15 -1.36
N TRP A 196 -5.08 7.12 -1.50
CA TRP A 196 -3.64 6.87 -1.61
C TRP A 196 -3.11 6.15 -0.35
N SER A 197 -3.55 6.57 0.84
CA SER A 197 -3.19 5.90 2.11
C SER A 197 -3.89 4.54 2.29
N PHE A 198 -5.10 4.39 1.76
CA PHE A 198 -5.85 3.13 1.79
C PHE A 198 -5.14 2.03 1.01
N ALA A 199 -4.48 2.35 -0.11
CA ALA A 199 -3.70 1.38 -0.87
C ALA A 199 -2.58 0.75 -0.02
N ASP A 200 -1.89 1.54 0.79
CA ASP A 200 -0.86 1.04 1.71
C ASP A 200 -1.46 0.13 2.79
N ILE A 201 -2.57 0.56 3.39
CA ILE A 201 -3.31 -0.22 4.39
C ILE A 201 -3.75 -1.56 3.78
N TYR A 202 -4.30 -1.54 2.57
CA TYR A 202 -4.74 -2.74 1.87
C TYR A 202 -3.59 -3.74 1.69
N LEU A 203 -2.43 -3.31 1.19
CA LEU A 203 -1.26 -4.18 1.00
C LEU A 203 -0.78 -4.80 2.34
N ILE A 204 -0.73 -3.99 3.40
CA ILE A 204 -0.33 -4.47 4.73
C ILE A 204 -1.34 -5.47 5.29
N VAL A 205 -2.63 -5.16 5.22
CA VAL A 205 -3.73 -5.99 5.72
C VAL A 205 -3.82 -7.32 4.97
N MET A 206 -3.52 -7.35 3.67
CA MET A 206 -3.43 -8.60 2.91
C MET A 206 -2.22 -9.46 3.30
N SER A 207 -1.14 -8.83 3.76
CA SER A 207 0.08 -9.54 4.11
C SER A 207 0.05 -10.17 5.50
N ILE A 208 -0.60 -9.52 6.47
CA ILE A 208 -0.58 -9.94 7.88
C ILE A 208 -1.14 -11.37 8.10
N PRO A 209 -2.33 -11.74 7.58
CA PRO A 209 -2.90 -13.07 7.81
C PRO A 209 -2.08 -14.18 7.14
N LEU A 210 -1.52 -13.94 5.95
CA LEU A 210 -0.66 -14.91 5.26
C LEU A 210 0.57 -15.25 6.10
N SER A 211 1.32 -14.24 6.53
CA SER A 211 2.48 -14.43 7.40
C SER A 211 2.12 -15.10 8.72
N PHE A 212 0.95 -14.76 9.27
CA PHE A 212 0.44 -15.39 10.49
C PHE A 212 0.20 -16.90 10.31
N HIS A 213 -0.49 -17.33 9.26
CA HIS A 213 -0.75 -18.75 9.03
C HIS A 213 0.51 -19.54 8.67
N ILE A 214 1.45 -18.97 7.90
CA ILE A 214 2.75 -19.59 7.65
C ILE A 214 3.52 -19.80 8.96
N ARG A 215 3.49 -18.80 9.86
CA ARG A 215 4.10 -18.94 11.19
C ARG A 215 3.42 -20.00 12.05
N GLN A 216 2.09 -20.18 11.93
CA GLN A 216 1.40 -21.28 12.62
C GLN A 216 1.90 -22.65 12.15
N ILE A 217 2.13 -22.81 10.84
CA ILE A 217 2.75 -24.02 10.27
C ILE A 217 4.16 -24.22 10.82
N GLU A 218 5.00 -23.18 10.81
CA GLU A 218 6.37 -23.25 11.36
C GLU A 218 6.37 -23.72 12.83
N ARG A 219 5.50 -23.15 13.66
CA ARG A 219 5.41 -23.53 15.08
C ARG A 219 4.94 -24.97 15.26
N LYS A 220 3.98 -25.43 14.46
CA LYS A 220 3.51 -26.82 14.52
C LYS A 220 4.60 -27.79 14.06
N LEU A 221 5.33 -27.44 13.01
CA LEU A 221 6.49 -28.18 12.54
C LEU A 221 7.58 -28.28 13.61
N ALA A 222 7.90 -27.16 14.28
CA ALA A 222 8.83 -27.14 15.39
C ALA A 222 8.40 -28.05 16.56
N MET A 223 7.09 -28.13 16.84
CA MET A 223 6.55 -29.07 17.82
C MET A 223 6.72 -30.53 17.38
N LEU A 224 6.43 -30.88 16.12
CA LEU A 224 6.65 -32.25 15.63
C LEU A 224 8.11 -32.70 15.77
N ILE A 225 9.04 -31.82 15.42
CA ILE A 225 10.48 -32.08 15.55
C ILE A 225 10.86 -32.24 17.02
N ARG A 226 10.40 -31.32 17.89
CA ARG A 226 10.72 -31.35 19.32
C ARG A 226 10.22 -32.63 20.01
N TYR A 227 9.02 -33.08 19.68
CA TYR A 227 8.42 -34.28 20.26
C TYR A 227 8.76 -35.57 19.51
N GLN A 228 9.63 -35.50 18.49
CA GLN A 228 10.09 -36.65 17.71
C GLN A 228 8.94 -37.50 17.13
N ILE A 229 7.91 -36.82 16.61
CA ILE A 229 6.70 -37.46 16.06
C ILE A 229 7.05 -38.16 14.74
N LYS A 230 6.82 -39.48 14.67
CA LYS A 230 7.17 -40.32 13.51
C LYS A 230 5.98 -40.58 12.59
N GLU A 231 4.77 -40.35 13.08
CA GLU A 231 3.53 -40.68 12.40
C GLU A 231 3.36 -39.86 11.11
N GLU A 232 3.48 -40.53 9.96
CA GLU A 232 3.45 -39.89 8.64
C GLU A 232 2.19 -39.05 8.40
N TYR A 233 1.03 -39.49 8.91
CA TYR A 233 -0.23 -38.76 8.74
C TYR A 233 -0.19 -37.34 9.36
N GLN A 234 0.59 -37.13 10.43
CA GLN A 234 0.74 -35.79 11.04
C GLN A 234 1.54 -34.86 10.12
N TRP A 235 2.58 -35.39 9.47
CA TRP A 235 3.41 -34.67 8.51
C TRP A 235 2.65 -34.36 7.22
N GLN A 236 1.89 -35.33 6.73
CA GLN A 236 0.97 -35.17 5.60
C GLN A 236 -0.04 -34.05 5.86
N ASN A 237 -0.72 -34.07 7.02
CA ASN A 237 -1.73 -33.06 7.37
C ASN A 237 -1.14 -31.64 7.38
N ILE A 238 0.06 -31.45 7.94
CA ILE A 238 0.70 -30.13 7.95
C ILE A 238 1.07 -29.71 6.53
N ARG A 239 1.62 -30.61 5.72
CA ARG A 239 1.97 -30.33 4.33
C ARG A 239 0.74 -29.92 3.52
N GLU A 240 -0.38 -30.65 3.67
CA GLU A 240 -1.64 -30.33 2.99
C GLU A 240 -2.20 -28.97 3.44
N HIS A 241 -2.18 -28.66 4.74
CA HIS A 241 -2.58 -27.33 5.22
C HIS A 241 -1.67 -26.22 4.70
N PHE A 242 -0.37 -26.48 4.58
CA PHE A 242 0.58 -25.53 3.99
C PHE A 242 0.31 -25.29 2.50
N ILE A 243 0.01 -26.33 1.73
CA ILE A 243 -0.37 -26.19 0.31
C ILE A 243 -1.60 -25.28 0.18
N LYS A 244 -2.63 -25.46 1.01
CA LYS A 244 -3.81 -24.57 1.01
C LYS A 244 -3.45 -23.11 1.31
N ILE A 245 -2.46 -22.86 2.18
CA ILE A 245 -1.95 -21.51 2.44
C ILE A 245 -1.22 -20.96 1.20
N CYS A 246 -0.44 -21.78 0.50
CA CYS A 246 0.18 -21.38 -0.77
C CYS A 246 -0.87 -21.01 -1.83
N ASP A 247 -1.93 -21.80 -1.97
CA ASP A 247 -3.02 -21.53 -2.91
C ASP A 247 -3.71 -20.20 -2.60
N VAL A 248 -3.96 -19.91 -1.32
CA VAL A 248 -4.51 -18.61 -0.89
C VAL A 248 -3.51 -17.47 -1.01
N CYS A 249 -2.21 -17.73 -0.87
CA CYS A 249 -1.16 -16.75 -1.16
C CYS A 249 -1.17 -16.37 -2.64
N GLU A 250 -1.21 -17.34 -3.55
CA GLU A 250 -1.30 -17.10 -4.99
C GLU A 250 -2.62 -16.42 -5.37
N CYS A 251 -3.72 -16.82 -4.73
CA CYS A 251 -4.99 -16.13 -4.86
C CYS A 251 -4.85 -14.67 -4.45
N THR A 252 -4.30 -14.40 -3.26
CA THR A 252 -4.11 -13.05 -2.72
C THR A 252 -3.19 -12.22 -3.62
N GLU A 253 -2.13 -12.81 -4.18
CA GLU A 253 -1.25 -12.15 -5.15
C GLU A 253 -2.05 -11.53 -6.30
N LYS A 254 -3.01 -12.27 -6.88
CA LYS A 254 -3.86 -11.76 -7.98
C LYS A 254 -4.65 -10.50 -7.60
N TYR A 255 -4.98 -10.32 -6.32
CA TYR A 255 -5.72 -9.18 -5.78
C TYR A 255 -4.83 -8.01 -5.30
N VAL A 256 -3.52 -8.22 -5.15
CA VAL A 256 -2.59 -7.17 -4.68
C VAL A 256 -1.59 -6.73 -5.74
N THR A 257 -1.29 -7.57 -6.72
CA THR A 257 -0.12 -7.42 -7.61
C THR A 257 -0.06 -6.09 -8.36
N HIS A 258 -1.20 -5.61 -8.90
CA HIS A 258 -1.28 -4.33 -9.62
C HIS A 258 -1.11 -3.14 -8.67
N ILE A 259 -1.79 -3.16 -7.53
CA ILE A 259 -1.69 -2.13 -6.49
C ILE A 259 -0.26 -2.09 -5.96
N LEU A 260 0.39 -3.24 -5.81
CA LEU A 260 1.77 -3.36 -5.35
C LEU A 260 2.74 -2.68 -6.32
N VAL A 261 2.64 -2.93 -7.62
CA VAL A 261 3.49 -2.27 -8.63
C VAL A 261 3.28 -0.75 -8.64
N ILE A 262 2.02 -0.30 -8.65
CA ILE A 262 1.69 1.13 -8.63
C ILE A 262 2.23 1.79 -7.35
N SER A 263 2.08 1.13 -6.21
CA SER A 263 2.51 1.60 -4.89
C SER A 263 4.01 1.74 -4.79
N PHE A 264 4.78 0.76 -5.26
CA PHE A 264 6.23 0.83 -5.29
C PHE A 264 6.72 1.87 -6.30
N GLY A 265 6.15 1.91 -7.51
CA GLY A 265 6.51 2.90 -8.53
C GLY A 265 6.25 4.34 -8.08
N ASN A 266 5.07 4.61 -7.50
CA ASN A 266 4.73 5.93 -6.95
C ASN A 266 5.68 6.34 -5.82
N LYS A 267 5.96 5.46 -4.85
CA LYS A 267 6.88 5.79 -3.75
C LYS A 267 8.31 6.04 -4.22
N LEU A 268 8.81 5.23 -5.17
CA LEU A 268 10.13 5.46 -5.78
C LEU A 268 10.19 6.83 -6.47
N PHE A 269 9.17 7.15 -7.27
CA PHE A 269 9.07 8.45 -7.92
C PHE A 269 9.06 9.60 -6.91
N VAL A 270 8.25 9.52 -5.85
CA VAL A 270 8.15 10.58 -4.84
C VAL A 270 9.44 10.74 -4.04
N VAL A 271 10.10 9.64 -3.66
CA VAL A 271 11.41 9.67 -2.97
C VAL A 271 12.46 10.37 -3.83
N ILE A 272 12.55 10.01 -5.12
CA ILE A 272 13.50 10.63 -6.06
C ILE A 272 13.15 12.12 -6.26
N TYR A 273 11.87 12.44 -6.47
CA TYR A 273 11.43 13.83 -6.64
C TYR A 273 11.80 14.69 -5.42
N GLN A 274 11.56 14.20 -4.20
CA GLN A 274 11.89 14.91 -2.98
C GLN A 274 13.41 15.03 -2.79
N LEU A 275 14.22 14.02 -3.10
CA LEU A 275 15.68 14.16 -3.00
C LEU A 275 16.23 15.18 -4.01
N LEU A 276 15.72 15.19 -5.24
CA LEU A 276 16.09 16.19 -6.24
C LEU A 276 15.75 17.61 -5.79
N GLU A 277 14.57 17.80 -5.21
CA GLU A 277 14.15 19.10 -4.70
C GLU A 277 15.01 19.52 -3.49
N PHE A 278 15.42 18.56 -2.64
CA PHE A 278 16.36 18.81 -1.54
C PHE A 278 17.71 19.33 -2.05
N ILE A 279 18.26 18.70 -3.09
CA ILE A 279 19.54 19.09 -3.69
C ILE A 279 19.43 20.47 -4.30
N LYS A 280 18.37 20.76 -5.08
CA LYS A 280 18.15 22.11 -5.63
C LYS A 280 18.09 23.17 -4.53
N ILE A 281 17.39 22.88 -3.44
CA ILE A 281 17.27 23.77 -2.28
C ILE A 281 18.64 24.04 -1.66
N TYR A 282 19.48 23.02 -1.51
CA TYR A 282 20.81 23.14 -0.93
C TYR A 282 21.81 23.85 -1.86
N GLU A 283 21.83 23.49 -3.15
CA GLU A 283 22.72 24.09 -4.15
C GLU A 283 22.36 25.55 -4.45
N ASN A 284 21.06 25.87 -4.52
CA ASN A 284 20.59 27.25 -4.69
C ASN A 284 20.60 28.03 -3.37
N GLY A 285 21.38 27.60 -2.37
CA GLY A 285 21.52 28.15 -1.01
C GLY A 285 21.93 29.63 -0.88
N LYS A 286 21.80 30.44 -1.94
CA LYS A 286 21.89 31.91 -1.94
C LYS A 286 20.61 32.64 -2.33
N TYR A 287 19.54 31.95 -2.76
CA TYR A 287 18.29 32.57 -3.22
C TYR A 287 17.05 31.91 -2.63
N TYR A 288 17.10 31.53 -1.35
CA TYR A 288 15.87 31.53 -0.58
C TYR A 288 15.55 32.98 -0.24
N ASN A 289 14.47 33.51 -0.82
CA ASN A 289 13.90 34.75 -0.30
C ASN A 289 13.76 34.60 1.22
N SER A 290 14.06 35.67 1.97
CA SER A 290 13.90 35.78 3.43
C SER A 290 12.53 35.33 3.97
N ASP A 291 11.57 35.04 3.08
CA ASP A 291 10.19 34.67 3.35
C ASP A 291 9.90 33.16 3.47
N SER A 292 10.87 32.24 3.35
CA SER A 292 10.59 30.81 3.62
C SER A 292 10.58 30.53 5.12
N SER A 293 9.39 30.38 5.70
CA SER A 293 9.20 30.03 7.11
C SER A 293 9.87 28.69 7.46
N LEU A 294 10.45 28.56 8.66
CA LEU A 294 10.99 27.31 9.22
C LEU A 294 10.05 26.10 9.02
N VAL A 295 8.74 26.34 9.03
CA VAL A 295 7.67 25.37 8.79
C VAL A 295 7.82 24.65 7.45
N GLN A 296 8.20 25.34 6.37
CA GLN A 296 8.36 24.74 5.04
C GLN A 296 9.53 23.77 4.99
N ARG A 297 10.64 24.12 5.66
CA ARG A 297 11.83 23.25 5.75
C ARG A 297 11.54 22.00 6.57
N LEU A 298 10.87 22.17 7.71
CA LEU A 298 10.44 21.06 8.57
C LEU A 298 9.45 20.14 7.84
N TYR A 299 8.47 20.71 7.13
CA TYR A 299 7.54 19.94 6.30
C TYR A 299 8.26 19.06 5.30
N PHE A 300 9.21 19.63 4.58
CA PHE A 300 9.91 18.91 3.54
C PHE A 300 10.68 17.69 4.08
N ILE A 301 11.44 17.87 5.17
CA ILE A 301 12.19 16.78 5.83
C ILE A 301 11.24 15.72 6.39
N LEU A 302 10.17 16.15 7.08
CA LEU A 302 9.21 15.23 7.68
C LEU A 302 8.41 14.45 6.62
N SER A 303 8.01 15.11 5.52
CA SER A 303 7.36 14.46 4.40
C SER A 303 8.27 13.37 3.82
N PHE A 304 9.55 13.65 3.61
CA PHE A 304 10.52 12.65 3.15
C PHE A 304 10.61 11.42 4.07
N ILE A 305 10.76 11.65 5.38
CA ILE A 305 10.80 10.56 6.37
C ILE A 305 9.49 9.75 6.37
N ILE A 306 8.34 10.43 6.24
CA ILE A 306 7.02 9.78 6.20
C ILE A 306 6.92 8.88 4.96
N ILE A 307 7.23 9.39 3.76
CA ILE A 307 7.17 8.59 2.52
C ILE A 307 8.10 7.38 2.60
N LEU A 308 9.33 7.56 3.08
CA LEU A 308 10.30 6.48 3.24
C LEU A 308 9.80 5.45 4.26
N SER A 309 9.24 5.90 5.38
CA SER A 309 8.67 5.00 6.39
C SER A 309 7.52 4.18 5.84
N ARG A 310 6.60 4.78 5.04
CA ARG A 310 5.52 4.06 4.37
C ARG A 310 6.05 2.98 3.44
N LEU A 311 7.07 3.30 2.64
CA LEU A 311 7.72 2.33 1.75
C LEU A 311 8.30 1.15 2.54
N VAL A 312 9.07 1.43 3.59
CA VAL A 312 9.70 0.41 4.43
C VAL A 312 8.64 -0.46 5.12
N ILE A 313 7.59 0.14 5.70
CA ILE A 313 6.56 -0.59 6.43
C ILE A 313 5.76 -1.50 5.47
N VAL A 314 5.29 -0.98 4.33
CA VAL A 314 4.55 -1.79 3.33
C VAL A 314 5.43 -2.96 2.85
N THR A 315 6.70 -2.67 2.52
CA THR A 315 7.64 -3.71 2.09
C THR A 315 7.90 -4.73 3.18
N TRP A 316 8.07 -4.30 4.43
CA TRP A 316 8.32 -5.17 5.58
C TRP A 316 7.19 -6.17 5.80
N PHE A 317 5.94 -5.70 5.76
CA PHE A 317 4.79 -6.58 5.91
C PHE A 317 4.64 -7.55 4.72
N ALA A 318 4.76 -7.07 3.49
CA ALA A 318 4.70 -7.94 2.32
C ALA A 318 5.84 -8.98 2.29
N ALA A 319 7.07 -8.56 2.63
CA ALA A 319 8.25 -9.42 2.71
C ALA A 319 8.22 -10.40 3.89
N SER A 320 7.36 -10.16 4.90
CA SER A 320 7.23 -11.10 6.00
C SER A 320 6.71 -12.46 5.54
N ILE A 321 5.93 -12.54 4.46
CA ILE A 321 5.45 -13.81 3.90
C ILE A 321 6.64 -14.66 3.45
N ASP A 322 7.53 -14.09 2.64
CA ASP A 322 8.75 -14.76 2.18
C ASP A 322 9.68 -15.13 3.36
N SER A 323 9.82 -14.22 4.34
CA SER A 323 10.65 -14.47 5.51
C SER A 323 10.15 -15.63 6.36
N GLU A 324 8.84 -15.70 6.64
CA GLU A 324 8.26 -16.81 7.42
C GLU A 324 8.27 -18.10 6.61
N SER A 325 8.10 -18.03 5.28
CA SER A 325 8.27 -19.18 4.39
C SER A 325 9.68 -19.76 4.48
N GLN A 326 10.72 -18.91 4.52
CA GLN A 326 12.10 -19.37 4.66
C GLN A 326 12.36 -20.04 6.02
N GLU A 327 11.70 -19.60 7.09
CA GLU A 327 11.80 -20.27 8.39
C GLU A 327 11.20 -21.68 8.35
N VAL A 328 10.06 -21.90 7.67
CA VAL A 328 9.51 -23.24 7.42
C VAL A 328 10.54 -24.12 6.69
N THR A 329 11.16 -23.60 5.63
CA THR A 329 12.20 -24.31 4.88
C THR A 329 13.38 -24.71 5.77
N LYS A 330 13.90 -23.78 6.59
CA LYS A 330 14.99 -24.07 7.53
C LYS A 330 14.62 -25.16 8.53
N ARG A 331 13.38 -25.15 9.03
CA ARG A 331 12.89 -26.19 9.95
C ARG A 331 12.83 -27.56 9.29
N LEU A 332 12.32 -27.64 8.05
CA LEU A 332 12.26 -28.90 7.31
C LEU A 332 13.66 -29.50 7.06
N PHE A 333 14.66 -28.65 6.75
CA PHE A 333 16.04 -29.12 6.60
C PHE A 333 16.72 -29.51 7.93
N SER A 334 16.15 -29.12 9.07
CA SER A 334 16.66 -29.48 10.41
C SER A 334 16.04 -30.75 11.00
N VAL A 335 15.18 -31.44 10.24
CA VAL A 335 14.51 -32.67 10.71
C VAL A 335 15.55 -33.80 10.89
N PRO A 336 15.66 -34.41 12.09
CA PRO A 336 16.57 -35.53 12.32
C PRO A 336 16.22 -36.77 11.48
N SER A 337 17.23 -37.54 11.10
CA SER A 337 17.06 -38.78 10.30
C SER A 337 16.11 -39.79 10.95
N ASP A 338 16.02 -39.83 12.29
CA ASP A 338 15.20 -40.79 13.04
C ASP A 338 13.68 -40.60 12.88
N ILE A 339 13.25 -39.39 12.51
CA ILE A 339 11.84 -39.01 12.29
C ILE A 339 11.59 -38.56 10.86
N TYR A 340 12.62 -38.63 10.01
CA TYR A 340 12.54 -38.27 8.60
C TYR A 340 11.70 -39.30 7.85
N ASN A 341 10.73 -38.83 7.06
CA ASN A 341 9.84 -39.68 6.29
C ASN A 341 9.55 -39.08 4.91
N VAL A 342 8.84 -39.84 4.07
CA VAL A 342 8.51 -39.45 2.69
C VAL A 342 7.71 -38.15 2.62
N GLU A 343 6.91 -37.83 3.64
CA GLU A 343 6.14 -36.59 3.68
C GLU A 343 7.03 -35.37 3.95
N VAL A 344 8.13 -35.52 4.70
CA VAL A 344 9.16 -34.47 4.86
C VAL A 344 9.84 -34.18 3.52
N ASP A 345 10.26 -35.21 2.79
CA ASP A 345 10.83 -35.09 1.44
C ASP A 345 9.89 -34.32 0.50
N ARG A 346 8.61 -34.73 0.45
CA ARG A 346 7.58 -34.07 -0.37
C ARG A 346 7.40 -32.62 0.02
N PHE A 347 7.46 -32.30 1.32
CA PHE A 347 7.32 -30.94 1.79
C PHE A 347 8.54 -30.08 1.40
N VAL A 348 9.76 -30.60 1.56
CA VAL A 348 10.98 -29.93 1.10
C VAL A 348 10.93 -29.64 -0.40
N LEU A 349 10.49 -30.61 -1.20
CA LEU A 349 10.31 -30.44 -2.64
C LEU A 349 9.33 -29.30 -2.95
N ASN A 350 8.17 -29.28 -2.30
CA ASN A 350 7.17 -28.22 -2.48
C ASN A 350 7.73 -26.82 -2.16
N MET A 351 8.50 -26.70 -1.06
CA MET A 351 9.14 -25.43 -0.67
C MET A 351 10.22 -24.99 -1.63
N THR A 352 10.90 -25.94 -2.28
CA THR A 352 11.97 -25.67 -3.24
C THR A 352 11.38 -25.22 -4.58
N VAL A 353 10.28 -25.83 -5.01
CA VAL A 353 9.63 -25.56 -6.30
C VAL A 353 8.82 -24.26 -6.27
N SER A 354 8.02 -24.02 -5.22
CA SER A 354 7.09 -22.88 -5.19
C SER A 354 6.94 -22.29 -3.78
N PRO A 355 7.97 -21.57 -3.27
CA PRO A 355 7.89 -20.92 -1.97
C PRO A 355 6.90 -19.74 -2.00
N PRO A 356 5.91 -19.67 -1.07
CA PRO A 356 4.93 -18.60 -1.05
C PRO A 356 5.59 -17.25 -0.80
N ALA A 357 5.30 -16.30 -1.68
CA ALA A 357 5.68 -14.89 -1.54
C ALA A 357 4.83 -14.05 -2.48
N LEU A 358 4.69 -12.76 -2.17
CA LEU A 358 4.01 -11.83 -3.06
C LEU A 358 4.96 -11.31 -4.14
N SER A 359 4.47 -11.24 -5.37
CA SER A 359 5.17 -10.63 -6.49
C SER A 359 4.40 -9.46 -7.12
N GLY A 360 5.15 -8.46 -7.60
CA GLY A 360 4.62 -7.35 -8.41
C GLY A 360 4.67 -7.71 -9.89
N LEU A 361 3.53 -8.07 -10.47
CA LEU A 361 3.32 -8.56 -11.85
C LEU A 361 4.34 -9.63 -12.28
N LYS A 362 4.84 -10.44 -11.34
CA LYS A 362 5.98 -11.37 -11.52
C LYS A 362 7.29 -10.71 -11.98
N MET A 363 7.37 -9.39 -12.02
CA MET A 363 8.58 -8.62 -12.35
C MET A 363 9.58 -8.62 -11.18
N PHE A 364 9.08 -8.58 -9.95
CA PHE A 364 9.89 -8.64 -8.75
C PHE A 364 9.14 -9.34 -7.61
N LYS A 365 9.88 -10.13 -6.83
CA LYS A 365 9.40 -10.75 -5.59
C LYS A 365 9.68 -9.81 -4.41
N VAL A 366 8.71 -9.67 -3.51
CA VAL A 366 8.87 -8.80 -2.34
C VAL A 366 9.58 -9.54 -1.22
N THR A 367 10.84 -9.18 -1.00
CA THR A 367 11.72 -9.75 0.02
C THR A 367 12.27 -8.66 0.93
N LYS A 368 12.80 -9.01 2.10
CA LYS A 368 13.45 -8.01 3.00
C LYS A 368 14.66 -7.36 2.32
N SER A 369 15.35 -8.07 1.42
CA SER A 369 16.46 -7.54 0.63
C SER A 369 16.04 -6.52 -0.43
N LEU A 370 14.76 -6.49 -0.83
CA LEU A 370 14.25 -5.48 -1.76
C LEU A 370 14.39 -4.06 -1.18
N ILE A 371 14.23 -3.90 0.13
CA ILE A 371 14.41 -2.60 0.82
C ILE A 371 15.83 -2.06 0.58
N LEU A 372 16.84 -2.93 0.76
CA LEU A 372 18.24 -2.57 0.55
C LEU A 372 18.52 -2.24 -0.92
N LYS A 373 18.00 -3.05 -1.85
CA LYS A 373 18.14 -2.81 -3.30
C LYS A 373 17.55 -1.45 -3.71
N ILE A 374 16.38 -1.11 -3.18
CA ILE A 374 15.74 0.19 -3.42
C ILE A 374 16.60 1.32 -2.85
N ALA A 375 17.03 1.21 -1.60
CA ALA A 375 17.88 2.23 -0.97
C ALA A 375 19.18 2.46 -1.75
N THR A 376 19.87 1.38 -2.15
CA THR A 376 21.07 1.48 -2.98
C THR A 376 20.79 2.12 -4.32
N SER A 377 19.69 1.76 -4.99
CA SER A 377 19.34 2.33 -6.30
C SER A 377 19.05 3.83 -6.22
N VAL A 378 18.34 4.26 -5.17
CA VAL A 378 18.08 5.69 -4.89
C VAL A 378 19.40 6.42 -4.65
N ILE A 379 20.28 5.91 -3.78
CA ILE A 379 21.58 6.53 -3.50
C ILE A 379 22.45 6.64 -4.77
N VAL A 380 22.50 5.58 -5.59
CA VAL A 380 23.26 5.58 -6.85
C VAL A 380 22.71 6.63 -7.81
N TYR A 381 21.39 6.70 -7.97
CA TYR A 381 20.76 7.72 -8.80
C TYR A 381 21.13 9.13 -8.34
N GLU A 382 21.06 9.40 -7.03
CA GLU A 382 21.43 10.71 -6.47
C GLU A 382 22.89 11.06 -6.71
N LEU A 383 23.81 10.12 -6.47
CA LEU A 383 25.24 10.32 -6.73
C LEU A 383 25.51 10.65 -8.21
N VAL A 384 24.76 10.02 -9.12
CA VAL A 384 24.86 10.30 -10.55
C VAL A 384 24.33 11.70 -10.87
N VAL A 385 23.17 12.09 -10.32
CA VAL A 385 22.61 13.43 -10.55
C VAL A 385 23.54 14.52 -10.04
N ILE A 386 24.08 14.39 -8.83
CA ILE A 386 25.03 15.34 -8.25
C ILE A 386 26.27 15.49 -9.15
N LYS A 387 26.80 14.38 -9.67
CA LYS A 387 27.94 14.42 -10.61
C LYS A 387 27.59 15.16 -11.91
N PHE A 388 26.43 14.92 -12.49
CA PHE A 388 26.00 15.61 -13.71
C PHE A 388 25.74 17.10 -13.50
N GLN A 389 25.20 17.49 -12.33
CA GLN A 389 25.01 18.90 -11.98
C GLN A 389 26.34 19.63 -11.80
N ASN A 390 27.31 18.99 -11.13
CA ASN A 390 28.66 19.53 -11.01
C ASN A 390 29.37 19.65 -12.36
N TYR A 391 29.16 18.69 -13.27
CA TYR A 391 29.73 18.74 -14.62
C TYR A 391 29.16 19.88 -15.49
N LYS A 392 27.92 20.32 -15.25
CA LYS A 392 27.34 21.48 -15.96
C LYS A 392 27.82 22.84 -15.41
N LYS A 393 28.46 22.86 -14.24
CA LYS A 393 28.95 24.08 -13.57
C LYS A 393 30.45 24.35 -13.82
N GLY A 394 31.19 23.40 -14.38
CA GLY A 394 32.57 23.56 -14.84
C GLY A 394 32.62 23.61 -16.34
#